data_AF-A0A3A4VKR5-F1
#
_entry.id   AF-A0A3A4VKR5-F1
#
_cell.length_a   1.000
_cell.length_b   1.000
_cell.length_c   1.000
_cell.angle_alpha   90.00
_cell.angle_beta   90.00
_cell.angle_gamma   90.00
#
_symmetry.space_group_name_H-M   'P 1'
#
loop_
_entity.id
_entity.type
_entity.pdbx_description
1 polymer ?
#
loop_
_entity_poly.entity_id
_entity_poly.type
_entity_poly.pdbx_seq_one_letter_code
_entity_poly.pdbx_strand_id
1 'polypeptide(L)'
;MKKLEILRQIEECLRESPVAESFSSDWRARLIEPHREHPLRSPQILTIIAVCFGYKEGWITLRQAGNGFMVGMYAPELLRGSDAARNETNTIKKCLDKILPAHLVQIRAATPPQELLRKLEQAA
;
A
#
# COMPACT_ATOMS: atom_id res chain seq x y z
N MET A 1 6.36 -1.55 19.24
CA MET A 1 5.54 -2.45 18.41
C MET A 1 6.44 -3.33 17.57
N LYS A 2 6.12 -4.62 17.45
CA LYS A 2 6.83 -5.52 16.54
C LYS A 2 6.32 -5.25 15.12
N LYS A 3 7.19 -5.21 14.09
CA LYS A 3 6.80 -4.91 12.68
C LYS A 3 5.58 -5.70 12.19
N LEU A 4 5.47 -6.97 12.60
CA LEU A 4 4.35 -7.85 12.27
C LEU A 4 3.00 -7.35 12.82
N GLU A 5 3.02 -6.68 13.97
CA GLU A 5 1.84 -6.09 14.60
C GLU A 5 1.31 -4.90 13.77
N ILE A 6 2.22 -4.03 13.31
CA ILE A 6 1.86 -2.91 12.41
C ILE A 6 1.30 -3.44 11.09
N LEU A 7 1.89 -4.50 10.53
CA LEU A 7 1.39 -5.11 9.29
C LEU A 7 -0.01 -5.72 9.46
N ARG A 8 -0.29 -6.36 10.60
CA ARG A 8 -1.64 -6.87 10.91
C ARG A 8 -2.65 -5.75 11.05
N GLN A 9 -2.29 -4.64 11.70
CA GLN A 9 -3.16 -3.47 11.79
C GLN A 9 -3.43 -2.85 10.41
N ILE A 10 -2.40 -2.77 9.55
CA ILE A 10 -2.57 -2.31 8.16
C ILE A 10 -3.48 -3.26 7.39
N GLU A 11 -3.29 -4.57 7.51
CA GLU A 11 -4.13 -5.58 6.87
C GLU A 11 -5.61 -5.43 7.30
N GLU A 12 -5.87 -5.37 8.60
CA GLU A 12 -7.21 -5.20 9.15
C GLU A 12 -7.86 -3.91 8.63
N CYS A 13 -7.11 -2.81 8.65
CA CYS A 13 -7.51 -1.52 8.13
C CYS A 13 -7.89 -1.53 6.64
N LEU A 14 -7.09 -2.18 5.79
CA LEU A 14 -7.36 -2.28 4.35
C LEU A 14 -8.55 -3.21 4.07
N ARG A 15 -8.66 -4.31 4.82
CA ARG A 15 -9.75 -5.29 4.72
C ARG A 15 -11.11 -4.71 5.11
N GLU A 16 -11.14 -3.85 6.13
CA GLU A 16 -12.36 -3.21 6.63
C GLU A 16 -12.67 -1.88 5.94
N SER A 17 -11.81 -1.45 5.02
CA SER A 17 -12.03 -0.24 4.24
C SER A 17 -13.22 -0.43 3.29
N PRO A 18 -14.07 0.60 3.08
CA PRO A 18 -15.10 0.59 2.04
C PRO A 18 -14.61 0.33 0.61
N VAL A 19 -13.28 0.37 0.40
CA VAL A 19 -12.63 0.12 -0.90
C VAL A 19 -12.00 -1.28 -0.98
N ALA A 20 -12.30 -2.17 -0.03
CA ALA A 20 -11.72 -3.52 0.06
C ALA A 20 -11.94 -4.38 -1.20
N GLU A 21 -13.05 -4.15 -1.91
CA GLU A 21 -13.36 -4.83 -3.17
C GLU A 21 -12.46 -4.39 -4.34
N SER A 22 -11.79 -3.24 -4.21
CA SER A 22 -10.88 -2.71 -5.22
C SER A 22 -9.48 -3.35 -5.20
N PHE A 23 -9.20 -4.21 -4.22
CA PHE A 23 -7.90 -4.88 -4.09
C PHE A 23 -7.89 -6.23 -4.82
N SER A 24 -6.73 -6.64 -5.35
CA SER A 24 -6.56 -7.96 -5.98
C SER A 24 -6.76 -9.09 -4.96
N SER A 25 -7.36 -10.23 -5.35
CA SER A 25 -7.70 -11.32 -4.41
C SER A 25 -6.52 -11.88 -3.58
N ASP A 26 -5.29 -11.71 -4.06
CA ASP A 26 -4.04 -12.15 -3.44
C ASP A 26 -3.31 -11.07 -2.61
N TRP A 27 -3.87 -9.86 -2.49
CA TRP A 27 -3.20 -8.71 -1.88
C TRP A 27 -2.69 -8.97 -0.45
N ARG A 28 -3.46 -9.77 0.30
CA ARG A 28 -3.18 -10.12 1.70
C ARG A 28 -1.93 -10.99 1.83
N ALA A 29 -1.75 -11.94 0.92
CA ALA A 29 -0.56 -12.78 0.86
C ALA A 29 0.69 -11.90 0.63
N ARG A 30 0.59 -10.96 -0.32
CA ARG A 30 1.65 -9.99 -0.64
C ARG A 30 2.02 -9.07 0.54
N LEU A 31 1.08 -8.77 1.44
CA LEU A 31 1.31 -7.90 2.60
C LEU A 31 1.98 -8.59 3.79
N ILE A 32 1.65 -9.86 4.07
CA ILE A 32 2.05 -10.51 5.32
C ILE A 32 3.14 -11.57 5.09
N GLU A 33 3.06 -12.37 4.03
CA GLU A 33 3.95 -13.51 3.81
C GLU A 33 5.43 -13.13 3.68
N PRO A 34 5.81 -12.05 2.98
CA PRO A 34 7.21 -11.61 2.88
C PRO A 34 7.87 -11.25 4.21
N HIS A 35 7.07 -11.11 5.29
CA HIS A 35 7.51 -10.73 6.62
C HIS A 35 7.45 -11.87 7.64
N ARG A 36 6.94 -13.04 7.25
CA ARG A 36 6.90 -14.24 8.10
C ARG A 36 8.22 -15.02 8.08
N GLU A 37 8.89 -15.05 6.93
CA GLU A 37 10.13 -15.80 6.73
C GLU A 37 11.36 -14.88 6.89
N HIS A 38 12.07 -15.02 8.02
CA HIS A 38 13.36 -14.39 8.37
C HIS A 38 13.54 -12.86 8.19
N PRO A 39 13.71 -12.07 9.28
CA PRO A 39 13.91 -10.62 9.19
C PRO A 39 15.32 -10.15 8.75
N LEU A 40 16.17 -11.01 8.18
CA LEU A 40 17.60 -10.70 8.07
C LEU A 40 18.08 -10.02 6.78
N ARG A 41 17.32 -9.95 5.68
CA ARG A 41 17.73 -9.20 4.46
C ARG A 41 16.56 -8.68 3.63
N SER A 42 15.49 -8.20 4.26
CA SER A 42 14.36 -7.66 3.51
C SER A 42 14.74 -6.39 2.72
N PRO A 43 14.47 -6.32 1.40
CA PRO A 43 14.73 -5.12 0.61
C PRO A 43 13.97 -3.89 1.14
N GLN A 44 14.47 -2.68 0.85
CA GLN A 44 13.88 -1.40 1.32
C GLN A 44 12.44 -1.13 0.82
N ILE A 45 11.94 -1.93 -0.12
CA ILE A 45 10.55 -1.96 -0.60
C ILE A 45 10.09 -3.39 -0.40
N LEU A 46 9.09 -3.57 0.45
CA LEU A 46 8.71 -4.87 1.00
C LEU A 46 7.44 -5.44 0.37
N THR A 47 6.48 -4.58 0.05
CA THR A 47 5.21 -4.99 -0.56
C THR A 47 4.72 -3.93 -1.52
N ILE A 48 4.15 -4.37 -2.62
CA ILE A 48 3.38 -3.54 -3.54
C ILE A 48 2.05 -4.26 -3.79
N ILE A 49 0.95 -3.53 -3.64
CA ILE A 49 -0.41 -4.02 -3.77
C ILE A 49 -1.05 -3.25 -4.92
N ALA A 50 -1.54 -3.95 -5.94
CA ALA A 50 -2.36 -3.34 -6.97
C ALA A 50 -3.77 -3.08 -6.42
N VAL A 51 -4.30 -1.89 -6.67
CA VAL A 51 -5.61 -1.42 -6.21
C VAL A 51 -6.26 -0.65 -7.35
N CYS A 52 -7.53 -0.91 -7.64
CA CYS A 52 -8.28 -0.07 -8.56
C CYS A 52 -8.70 1.23 -7.85
N PHE A 53 -8.12 2.36 -8.24
CA PHE A 53 -8.61 3.68 -7.82
C PHE A 53 -9.49 4.28 -8.90
N GLY A 54 -10.79 4.44 -8.62
CA GLY A 54 -11.83 4.78 -9.59
C GLY A 54 -11.95 3.67 -10.65
N TYR A 55 -11.53 3.98 -11.87
CA TYR A 55 -11.62 3.07 -13.03
C TYR A 55 -10.25 2.63 -13.57
N LYS A 56 -9.16 3.00 -12.89
CA LYS A 56 -7.80 2.64 -13.30
C LYS A 56 -7.01 2.02 -12.17
N GLU A 57 -6.04 1.21 -12.56
CA GLU A 57 -5.07 0.64 -11.65
C GLU A 57 -4.24 1.75 -10.98
N GLY A 58 -4.08 1.58 -9.68
CA GLY A 58 -3.15 2.27 -8.81
C GLY A 58 -2.45 1.27 -7.89
N TRP A 59 -1.58 1.77 -7.01
CA TRP A 59 -0.71 0.90 -6.22
C TRP A 59 -0.49 1.41 -4.81
N ILE A 60 -0.46 0.52 -3.84
CA ILE A 60 -0.03 0.80 -2.47
C ILE A 60 1.31 0.12 -2.23
N THR A 61 2.31 0.89 -1.84
CA THR A 61 3.67 0.41 -1.55
C THR A 61 3.93 0.50 -0.07
N LEU A 62 4.47 -0.56 0.55
CA LEU A 62 5.04 -0.52 1.89
C LEU A 62 6.56 -0.59 1.82
N ARG A 63 7.21 0.38 2.42
CA ARG A 63 8.66 0.49 2.56
C ARG A 63 9.05 0.48 4.03
N GLN A 64 10.17 -0.14 4.38
CA GLN A 64 10.66 -0.06 5.75
C GLN A 64 11.20 1.35 6.03
N ALA A 65 10.79 1.95 7.15
CA ALA A 65 11.26 3.25 7.60
C ALA A 65 11.69 3.15 9.08
N GLY A 66 12.99 2.95 9.32
CA GLY A 66 13.53 2.69 10.66
C GLY A 66 12.88 1.44 11.28
N ASN A 67 12.18 1.66 12.41
CA ASN A 67 11.44 0.64 13.15
C ASN A 67 9.99 0.43 12.67
N GLY A 68 9.53 1.20 11.68
CA GLY A 68 8.15 1.15 11.16
C GLY A 68 8.10 1.01 9.64
N PHE A 69 7.01 1.53 9.05
CA PHE A 69 6.73 1.48 7.62
C PHE A 69 6.36 2.86 7.08
N MET A 70 6.73 3.11 5.83
CA MET A 70 6.22 4.20 5.02
C MET A 70 5.31 3.61 3.94
N VAL A 71 4.12 4.18 3.80
CA VAL A 71 3.12 3.81 2.81
C VAL A 71 3.07 4.87 1.71
N GLY A 72 3.17 4.42 0.47
CA GLY A 72 2.96 5.25 -0.72
C GLY A 72 1.75 4.75 -1.50
N MET A 73 0.79 5.61 -1.80
CA MET A 73 -0.36 5.34 -2.66
C MET A 73 -0.17 6.07 -3.98
N TYR A 74 -0.06 5.34 -5.08
CA TYR A 74 0.11 5.84 -6.43
C TYR A 74 -1.23 5.74 -7.16
N ALA A 75 -1.83 6.88 -7.46
CA ALA A 75 -3.13 6.97 -8.11
C ALA A 75 -3.03 7.93 -9.31
N PRO A 76 -2.68 7.42 -10.51
CA PRO A 76 -2.53 8.26 -11.71
C PRO A 76 -3.79 9.05 -12.07
N GLU A 77 -4.97 8.53 -11.76
CA GLU A 77 -6.27 9.20 -12.00
C GLU A 77 -6.42 10.52 -11.24
N LEU A 78 -5.64 10.76 -10.18
CA LEU A 78 -5.63 12.05 -9.50
C LEU A 78 -5.12 13.18 -10.40
N LEU A 79 -4.25 12.88 -11.39
CA LEU A 79 -3.83 13.86 -12.40
C LEU A 79 -4.99 14.32 -13.29
N ARG A 80 -6.03 13.48 -13.42
CA ARG A 80 -7.23 13.75 -14.21
C ARG A 80 -8.35 14.37 -13.38
N GLY A 81 -8.11 14.62 -12.09
CA GLY A 81 -9.12 15.19 -11.19
C GLY A 81 -10.23 14.21 -10.83
N SER A 82 -10.00 12.89 -10.87
CA SER A 82 -11.02 11.91 -10.50
C SER A 82 -11.39 12.02 -9.00
N ASP A 83 -12.65 12.39 -8.73
CA ASP A 83 -13.20 12.47 -7.37
C ASP A 83 -13.30 11.08 -6.72
N ALA A 84 -13.57 10.03 -7.52
CA ALA A 84 -13.60 8.65 -7.03
C ALA A 84 -12.23 8.24 -6.48
N ALA A 85 -11.16 8.39 -7.29
CA ALA A 85 -9.80 8.09 -6.86
C ALA A 85 -9.38 8.93 -5.65
N ARG A 86 -9.80 10.19 -5.57
CA ARG A 86 -9.55 11.07 -4.41
C ARG A 86 -10.24 10.56 -3.15
N ASN A 87 -11.52 10.18 -3.25
CA ASN A 87 -12.28 9.68 -2.11
C ASN A 87 -11.73 8.36 -1.59
N GLU A 88 -11.36 7.45 -2.48
CA GLU A 88 -10.81 6.14 -2.13
C GLU A 88 -9.41 6.27 -1.50
N THR A 89 -8.50 7.02 -2.14
CA THR A 89 -7.16 7.25 -1.57
C THR A 89 -7.24 7.96 -0.21
N ASN A 90 -8.14 8.93 -0.03
CA ASN A 90 -8.37 9.58 1.26
C ASN A 90 -8.99 8.63 2.30
N THR A 91 -9.84 7.71 1.90
CA THR A 91 -10.44 6.71 2.80
C THR A 91 -9.38 5.76 3.33
N ILE A 92 -8.51 5.26 2.45
CA ILE A 92 -7.36 4.45 2.86
C ILE A 92 -6.41 5.26 3.73
N LYS A 93 -6.09 6.50 3.34
CA LYS A 93 -5.23 7.39 4.13
C LYS A 93 -5.74 7.59 5.54
N LYS A 94 -7.01 7.93 5.72
CA LYS A 94 -7.64 8.13 7.04
C LYS A 94 -7.54 6.89 7.91
N CYS A 95 -7.64 5.71 7.30
CA CYS A 95 -7.48 4.46 8.02
C CYS A 95 -6.02 4.24 8.44
N LEU A 96 -5.05 4.44 7.53
CA LEU A 96 -3.63 4.31 7.80
C LEU A 96 -3.07 5.34 8.79
N ASP A 97 -3.62 6.56 8.81
CA ASP A 97 -3.23 7.63 9.74
C ASP A 97 -3.54 7.27 11.22
N LYS A 98 -4.41 6.28 11.46
CA LYS A 98 -4.66 5.73 12.81
C LYS A 98 -3.54 4.81 13.30
N ILE A 99 -2.74 4.26 12.39
CA ILE A 99 -1.72 3.23 12.64
C ILE A 99 -0.32 3.82 12.50
N LEU A 100 -0.13 4.67 11.49
CA LEU A 100 1.14 5.28 11.13
C LEU A 100 1.07 6.80 11.30
N PRO A 101 2.16 7.45 11.72
CA PRO A 101 2.28 8.90 11.64
C PRO A 101 1.95 9.43 10.25
N ALA A 102 1.17 10.51 10.17
CA ALA A 102 0.65 11.05 8.89
C ALA A 102 1.73 11.35 7.83
N HIS A 103 2.95 11.71 8.26
CA HIS A 103 4.08 11.97 7.35
C HIS A 103 4.63 10.71 6.67
N LEU A 104 4.30 9.52 7.19
CA LEU A 104 4.67 8.22 6.61
C LEU A 104 3.63 7.70 5.62
N VAL A 105 2.50 8.40 5.42
CA VAL A 105 1.46 8.01 4.46
C VAL A 105 1.38 9.05 3.35
N GLN A 106 1.83 8.68 2.15
CA GLN A 106 1.97 9.60 1.02
C GLN A 106 1.02 9.23 -0.12
N ILE A 107 0.25 10.19 -0.64
CA ILE A 107 -0.53 10.04 -1.87
C ILE A 107 0.23 10.71 -3.02
N ARG A 108 0.34 10.02 -4.15
CA ARG A 108 1.06 10.47 -5.34
C ARG A 108 0.15 10.34 -6.56
N ALA A 109 -0.08 11.46 -7.24
CA ALA A 109 -0.76 11.50 -8.54
C ALA A 109 0.22 11.08 -9.65
N ALA A 110 0.70 9.84 -9.61
CA ALA A 110 1.72 9.34 -10.52
C ALA A 110 1.65 7.82 -10.59
N THR A 111 2.28 7.24 -11.62
CA THR A 111 2.66 5.83 -11.62
C THR A 111 3.89 5.62 -10.74
N PRO A 112 4.06 4.45 -10.12
CA PRO A 112 5.28 4.13 -9.41
C PRO A 112 6.49 4.11 -10.34
N PRO A 113 7.71 4.33 -9.81
CA PRO A 113 8.93 4.18 -10.59
C PRO A 113 9.04 2.80 -11.25
N GLN A 114 9.60 2.72 -12.45
CA GLN A 114 9.72 1.43 -13.18
C GLN A 114 10.44 0.34 -12.40
N GLU A 115 11.44 0.67 -11.58
CA GLU A 115 12.10 -0.32 -10.71
C GLU A 115 11.11 -0.96 -9.73
N LEU A 116 10.14 -0.20 -9.24
CA LEU A 116 9.09 -0.66 -8.35
C LEU A 116 8.08 -1.53 -9.12
N LEU A 117 7.72 -1.14 -10.35
CA LEU A 117 6.87 -1.94 -11.22
C LEU A 117 7.51 -3.28 -11.63
N ARG A 118 8.82 -3.32 -11.89
CA ARG A 118 9.54 -4.58 -12.17
C ARG A 118 9.49 -5.55 -11.00
N LYS A 119 9.46 -5.05 -9.76
CA LYS A 119 9.28 -5.87 -8.56
C LYS A 119 7.85 -6.43 -8.45
N LEU A 120 6.85 -5.77 -9.03
CA LEU A 120 5.49 -6.33 -9.15
C LEU A 120 5.47 -7.51 -10.13
N GLU A 121 6.07 -7.35 -11.30
CA GLU A 121 6.12 -8.39 -12.35
C GLU A 121 6.87 -9.65 -11.90
N GLN A 122 7.91 -9.50 -11.08
CA GLN A 122 8.69 -10.62 -10.54
C GLN A 122 8.03 -11.32 -9.35
N ALA A 123 7.01 -10.70 -8.76
CA ALA A 123 6.27 -11.21 -7.60
C ALA A 123 4.85 -11.67 -7.97
N ALA A 124 4.51 -11.71 -9.26
CA ALA A 124 3.24 -12.21 -9.81
C ALA A 124 3.49 -13.54 -10.54
#